data_AF-A0A2G0QF50-F1
#
_entry.id   AF-A0A2G0QF50-F1
#
_cell.length_a   1.000
_cell.length_b   1.000
_cell.length_c   1.000
_cell.angle_alpha   90.00
_cell.angle_beta   90.00
_cell.angle_gamma   90.00
#
_symmetry.space_group_name_H-M   'P 1'
#
loop_
_entity.id
_entity.type
_entity.pdbx_description
1 polymer ?
#
loop_
_entity_poly.entity_id
_entity_poly.type
_entity_poly.pdbx_seq_one_letter_code
_entity_poly.pdbx_strand_id
1 'polypeptide(L)' 'MKQHLHWEKETYQVSTDKSLLDIPAIHQFLTRSRWAEGIDLETVKYSIENSLTFGLYKDKT' A
#
# COMPACT_ATOMS: atom_id res chain seq x y z
N MET A 1 -2.79 7.52 19.77
CA MET A 1 -1.64 6.87 19.12
C MET A 1 -2.20 5.75 18.26
N LYS A 2 -2.13 5.84 16.92
CA LYS A 2 -2.49 4.70 16.05
C LYS A 2 -1.36 3.70 16.15
N GLN A 3 -1.63 2.51 16.68
CA GLN A 3 -0.64 1.43 16.72
C GLN A 3 -0.65 0.75 15.36
N HIS A 4 0.47 0.83 14.64
CA HIS A 4 0.65 0.12 13.38
C HIS A 4 1.19 -1.28 13.69
N LEU A 5 0.71 -2.27 12.94
CA LEU A 5 1.17 -3.65 13.04
C LEU A 5 2.35 -3.84 12.11
N HIS A 6 3.41 -4.44 12.63
CA HIS A 6 4.62 -4.75 11.89
C HIS A 6 4.98 -6.21 12.07
N TRP A 7 5.46 -6.84 11.00
CA TRP A 7 5.98 -8.19 11.00
C TRP A 7 7.21 -8.25 10.09
N GLU A 8 8.21 -9.03 10.50
CA GLU A 8 9.48 -9.15 9.79
C GLU A 8 9.86 -10.62 9.62
N LYS A 9 10.42 -10.94 8.45
CA LYS A 9 11.07 -12.23 8.18
C LYS A 9 12.18 -12.04 7.15
N GLU A 10 13.40 -12.36 7.57
CA GLU A 10 14.61 -12.22 6.75
C GLU A 10 14.69 -10.79 6.19
N THR A 11 14.62 -10.64 4.86
CA THR A 11 14.68 -9.32 4.18
C THR A 11 13.31 -8.74 3.88
N TYR A 12 12.24 -9.32 4.42
CA TYR A 12 10.86 -8.90 4.18
C TYR A 12 10.22 -8.27 5.42
N GLN A 13 9.47 -7.20 5.21
CA GLN A 13 8.67 -6.52 6.21
C GLN A 13 7.23 -6.36 5.74
N VAL A 14 6.27 -6.68 6.60
CA VAL A 14 4.85 -6.31 6.44
C VAL A 14 4.52 -5.20 7.43
N SER A 15 3.87 -4.15 6.96
CA SER A 15 3.49 -2.99 7.79
C SER A 15 2.07 -2.52 7.47
N THR A 16 1.34 -2.09 8.49
CA THR A 16 0.07 -1.35 8.35
C THR A 16 0.24 0.17 8.49
N ASP A 17 1.48 0.67 8.43
CA ASP A 17 1.78 2.09 8.35
C ASP A 17 1.58 2.60 6.93
N LYS A 18 0.52 3.39 6.75
CA LYS A 18 0.13 3.96 5.45
C LYS A 18 1.18 4.96 4.92
N SER A 19 2.02 5.53 5.79
CA SER A 19 3.08 6.47 5.38
C SER A 19 4.20 5.79 4.57
N LEU A 20 4.32 4.46 4.69
CA LEU A 20 5.29 3.67 3.93
C LEU A 20 4.78 3.28 2.53
N LEU A 21 3.51 3.52 2.21
CA LEU A 21 2.92 3.12 0.93
C LEU A 21 3.39 4.04 -0.21
N ASP A 22 3.87 3.44 -1.31
CA ASP A 22 4.11 4.16 -2.56
C ASP A 22 2.78 4.31 -3.33
N ILE A 23 2.02 5.36 -2.98
CA ILE A 23 0.71 5.64 -3.57
C ILE A 23 0.78 5.78 -5.10
N PRO A 24 1.75 6.52 -5.69
CA PRO A 24 1.93 6.56 -7.14
C PRO A 24 2.11 5.17 -7.78
N ALA A 25 2.96 4.31 -7.22
CA ALA A 25 3.17 2.96 -7.75
C ALA A 25 1.91 2.10 -7.64
N ILE A 26 1.19 2.16 -6.51
CA ILE A 26 -0.07 1.45 -6.29
C ILE A 26 -1.11 1.90 -7.33
N HIS A 27 -1.28 3.20 -7.55
CA HIS A 27 -2.21 3.75 -8.54
C HIS A 27 -1.86 3.31 -9.96
N GLN A 28 -0.58 3.40 -10.35
CA GLN A 28 -0.10 2.96 -11.67
C GLN A 28 -0.37 1.48 -11.95
N PHE A 29 -0.30 0.63 -10.93
CA PHE A 29 -0.69 -0.78 -11.06
C PHE A 29 -2.21 -0.93 -11.18
N LEU A 30 -2.97 -0.34 -10.24
CA LEU A 30 -4.41 -0.52 -10.16
C LEU A 30 -5.13 -0.01 -11.41
N THR A 31 -4.73 1.14 -11.95
CA THR A 31 -5.37 1.74 -13.14
C THR A 31 -5.27 0.87 -14.40
N ARG A 32 -4.35 -0.11 -14.42
CA ARG A 32 -4.17 -1.09 -15.51
C ARG A 32 -4.70 -2.50 -15.14
N SER A 33 -5.21 -2.67 -13.93
CA SER A 33 -5.73 -3.95 -13.45
C SER A 33 -7.16 -4.17 -13.96
N ARG A 34 -7.50 -5.42 -14.29
CA ARG A 34 -8.85 -5.78 -14.81
C ARG A 34 -10.03 -5.41 -13.89
N TRP A 35 -9.78 -5.14 -12.61
CA TRP A 35 -10.82 -4.88 -11.61
C TRP A 35 -10.86 -3.42 -11.13
N ALA A 36 -9.88 -2.61 -11.50
CA ALA A 36 -9.80 -1.19 -11.16
C ALA A 36 -9.30 -0.36 -12.36
N GLU A 37 -9.62 -0.80 -13.57
CA GLU A 37 -9.21 -0.16 -14.81
C GLU A 37 -9.67 1.30 -14.82
N GLY A 38 -8.73 2.22 -15.08
CA GLY A 38 -9.02 3.65 -15.12
C GLY A 38 -9.33 4.32 -13.78
N ILE A 39 -9.15 3.64 -12.63
CA ILE A 39 -9.34 4.25 -11.30
C ILE A 39 -8.48 5.52 -11.15
N ASP A 40 -9.06 6.59 -10.62
CA ASP A 40 -8.35 7.84 -10.38
C ASP A 40 -7.53 7.79 -9.07
N LEU A 41 -6.56 8.70 -8.96
CA LEU A 41 -5.63 8.76 -7.84
C LEU A 41 -6.33 9.11 -6.52
N GLU A 42 -7.35 9.96 -6.54
CA GLU A 42 -8.05 10.40 -5.32
C GLU A 42 -8.90 9.27 -4.75
N THR A 43 -9.55 8.47 -5.60
CA THR A 43 -10.25 7.25 -5.16
C THR A 43 -9.30 6.25 -4.49
N VAL A 44 -8.07 6.07 -5.02
CA VAL A 44 -7.06 5.21 -4.39
C VAL A 44 -6.64 5.76 -3.02
N LYS A 45 -6.34 7.06 -2.91
CA LYS A 45 -6.00 7.71 -1.63
C LYS A 45 -7.11 7.57 -0.61
N TYR A 46 -8.36 7.85 -1.01
CA TYR A 46 -9.53 7.74 -0.15
C TYR A 46 -9.73 6.30 0.35
N SER A 47 -9.53 5.31 -0.53
CA SER A 47 -9.62 3.88 -0.17
C SER A 47 -8.54 3.49 0.83
N ILE A 48 -7.30 3.93 0.63
CA ILE A 48 -6.19 3.69 1.55
C ILE A 48 -6.48 4.31 2.92
N GLU A 49 -7.00 5.55 2.99
CA GLU A 49 -7.28 6.22 4.27
C GLU A 49 -8.38 5.51 5.07
N ASN A 50 -9.38 4.94 4.41
CA ASN A 50 -10.53 4.30 5.05
C ASN A 50 -10.41 2.78 5.23
N SER A 51 -9.30 2.17 4.81
CA SER A 51 -9.07 0.72 4.91
C SER A 51 -7.92 0.38 5.86
N LEU A 52 -7.88 -0.88 6.32
CA LEU A 52 -6.67 -1.48 6.90
C LEU A 52 -5.83 -2.06 5.75
N THR A 53 -4.74 -1.37 5.42
CA THR A 53 -3.85 -1.75 4.30
C THR A 53 -2.60 -2.42 4.84
N PHE A 54 -2.12 -3.44 4.13
CA PHE A 54 -0.86 -4.13 4.42
C PHE A 54 0.13 -3.86 3.29
N GLY A 55 1.21 -3.14 3.58
CA GLY A 55 2.35 -2.98 2.68
C GLY A 55 3.36 -4.09 2.91
N LEU A 56 3.88 -4.69 1.83
CA LEU A 56 4.98 -5.65 1.86
C LEU A 56 6.21 -5.00 1.23
N TYR A 57 7.31 -5.00 1.98
CA TYR A 57 8.58 -4.40 1.60
C TYR A 57 9.65 -5.46 1.59
N LYS A 58 10.63 -5.30 0.70
CA LYS A 58 11.88 -6.05 0.71
C LYS A 58 13.02 -5.07 0.83
N ASP A 59 14.00 -5.35 1.67
CA ASP A 59 15.21 -4.54 1.76
C ASP A 59 15.88 -4.44 0.38
N LYS A 60 16.31 -3.21 0.06
CA LYS A 60 17.12 -2.94 -1.14
C LYS A 60 18.52 -3.54 -0.87
N THR A 61 18.70 -4.80 -1.25
CA THR A 61 20.03 -5.42 -1.32
C THR A 61 20.84 -4.80 -2.44
#